data_AF-A0A5J5KZL3-F1
#
_entry.id   AF-A0A5J5KZL3-F1
#
_cell.length_a   1.000
_cell.length_b   1.000
_cell.length_c   1.000
_cell.angle_alpha   90.00
_cell.angle_beta   90.00
_cell.angle_gamma   90.00
#
_symmetry.space_group_name_H-M   'P 1'
#
loop_
_entity.id
_entity.type
_entity.pdbx_description
1 polymer ?
#
loop_
_entity_poly.entity_id
_entity_poly.type
_entity_poly.pdbx_seq_one_letter_code
_entity_poly.pdbx_strand_id
1 'polypeptide(L)'
;MTYQNGSGYGYQQAPQQRGLAVVAHVTGLLGNITTVGWLGFVGPLVVWLLTKNTDPWARSQAAGAFNFNLTMWILNAIAWASITLWFLVIPIFISVILWVVVFVMVLWCHIKAAVRASSGRDYRYPWQLPILR
;
A
#
# COMPACT_ATOMS: atom_id res chain seq x y z
N MET A 1 -20.65 9.47 -14.14
CA MET A 1 -21.23 8.19 -14.57
C MET A 1 -21.25 7.25 -13.39
N THR A 2 -22.42 7.12 -12.82
CA THR A 2 -22.76 6.33 -11.63
C THR A 2 -22.93 4.88 -12.07
N TYR A 3 -22.16 3.95 -11.51
CA TYR A 3 -22.51 2.53 -11.57
C TYR A 3 -23.16 2.16 -10.25
N GLN A 4 -24.49 2.24 -10.25
CA GLN A 4 -25.32 1.61 -9.26
C GLN A 4 -25.91 0.34 -9.89
N ASN A 5 -25.90 -0.73 -9.08
CA ASN A 5 -26.78 -1.89 -9.14
C ASN A 5 -26.19 -3.20 -9.73
N GLY A 6 -26.25 -4.24 -8.89
CA GLY A 6 -25.81 -5.60 -9.21
C GLY A 6 -25.58 -6.49 -7.97
N SER A 7 -26.62 -6.63 -7.15
CA SER A 7 -26.90 -7.80 -6.28
C SER A 7 -25.95 -8.19 -5.12
N GLY A 8 -26.54 -8.25 -3.92
CA GLY A 8 -25.96 -8.80 -2.69
C GLY A 8 -25.86 -10.32 -2.66
N TYR A 9 -25.06 -10.88 -3.57
CA TYR A 9 -24.50 -12.22 -3.43
C TYR A 9 -22.99 -12.08 -3.44
N GLY A 10 -22.30 -12.66 -2.44
CA GLY A 10 -20.85 -12.64 -2.39
C GLY A 10 -20.25 -13.30 -3.62
N TYR A 11 -19.88 -12.51 -4.63
CA TYR A 11 -19.15 -12.98 -5.79
C TYR A 11 -17.79 -13.49 -5.31
N GLN A 12 -17.68 -14.81 -5.13
CA GLN A 12 -16.39 -15.48 -5.10
C GLN A 12 -15.70 -15.18 -6.43
N GLN A 13 -14.80 -14.18 -6.43
CA GLN A 13 -13.94 -13.85 -7.58
C GLN A 13 -13.30 -15.12 -8.12
N ALA A 14 -13.24 -15.29 -9.44
CA ALA A 14 -12.59 -16.47 -10.01
C ALA A 14 -11.10 -16.49 -9.58
N PRO A 15 -10.50 -17.68 -9.39
CA PRO A 15 -9.13 -17.81 -8.86
C PRO A 15 -8.10 -16.93 -9.59
N GLN A 16 -8.25 -16.78 -10.91
CA GLN A 16 -7.38 -15.95 -11.75
C GLN A 16 -7.41 -14.47 -11.37
N GLN A 17 -8.61 -13.94 -11.07
CA GLN A 17 -8.83 -12.54 -10.71
C GLN A 17 -8.15 -12.24 -9.38
N ARG A 18 -8.30 -13.16 -8.41
CA ARG A 18 -7.62 -13.10 -7.11
C ARG A 18 -6.11 -13.18 -7.28
N GLY A 19 -5.62 -14.06 -8.15
CA GLY A 19 -4.20 -14.18 -8.45
C GLY A 19 -3.60 -12.89 -8.99
N LEU A 20 -4.26 -12.25 -9.96
CA LEU A 20 -3.81 -10.97 -10.51
C LEU A 20 -3.82 -9.85 -9.46
N ALA A 21 -4.85 -9.78 -8.61
CA ALA A 21 -4.89 -8.83 -7.50
C ALA A 21 -3.72 -9.06 -6.52
N VAL A 22 -3.45 -10.32 -6.15
CA VAL A 22 -2.31 -10.67 -5.29
C VAL A 22 -0.99 -10.24 -5.95
N VAL A 23 -0.80 -10.51 -7.23
CA VAL A 23 0.41 -10.11 -7.97
C VAL A 23 0.59 -8.60 -7.98
N ALA A 24 -0.48 -7.80 -8.14
CA ALA A 24 -0.39 -6.34 -8.07
C ALA A 24 0.19 -5.87 -6.73
N HIS A 25 -0.26 -6.43 -5.62
CA HIS A 25 0.24 -6.05 -4.30
C HIS A 25 1.64 -6.60 -4.00
N VAL A 26 1.91 -7.85 -4.36
CA VAL A 26 3.21 -8.50 -4.13
C VAL A 26 4.31 -7.83 -4.93
N THR A 27 4.06 -7.51 -6.21
CA THR A 27 5.05 -6.79 -7.03
C THR A 27 5.27 -5.37 -6.51
N GLY A 28 4.26 -4.72 -5.93
CA GLY A 28 4.43 -3.44 -5.28
C GLY A 28 5.30 -3.51 -4.02
N LEU A 29 5.06 -4.50 -3.17
CA LEU A 29 5.88 -4.74 -1.99
C LEU A 29 7.32 -5.09 -2.36
N LEU A 30 7.51 -6.03 -3.30
CA LEU A 30 8.83 -6.41 -3.79
C LEU A 30 9.57 -5.22 -4.37
N GLY A 31 8.90 -4.39 -5.20
CA GLY A 31 9.49 -3.16 -5.73
C GLY A 31 9.93 -2.19 -4.64
N ASN A 32 9.14 -2.01 -3.56
CA ASN A 32 9.60 -1.18 -2.44
C ASN A 32 10.82 -1.77 -1.73
N ILE A 33 10.88 -3.07 -1.52
CA ILE A 33 11.99 -3.70 -0.79
C ILE A 33 13.25 -3.65 -1.64
N THR A 34 13.17 -4.07 -2.90
CA THR A 34 14.34 -4.20 -3.78
C THR A 34 14.93 -2.86 -4.20
N THR A 35 14.11 -1.80 -4.24
CA THR A 35 14.57 -0.48 -4.68
C THR A 35 14.48 0.57 -3.58
N VAL A 36 14.33 0.15 -2.31
CA VAL A 36 14.23 1.05 -1.15
C VAL A 36 13.15 2.13 -1.36
N GLY A 37 11.99 1.71 -1.85
CA GLY A 37 10.82 2.57 -2.06
C GLY A 37 10.79 3.33 -3.39
N TRP A 38 11.85 3.32 -4.20
CA TRP A 38 11.91 4.13 -5.43
C TRP A 38 11.03 3.67 -6.60
N LEU A 39 10.79 2.37 -6.75
CA LEU A 39 10.08 1.78 -7.90
C LEU A 39 8.94 0.84 -7.47
N GLY A 40 8.47 0.96 -6.21
CA GLY A 40 7.37 0.16 -5.67
C GLY A 40 6.04 0.29 -6.42
N PHE A 41 5.85 1.35 -7.21
CA PHE A 41 4.64 1.54 -8.01
C PHE A 41 4.69 0.84 -9.38
N VAL A 42 5.86 0.43 -9.87
CA VAL A 42 6.01 -0.09 -11.25
C VAL A 42 5.30 -1.44 -11.44
N GLY A 43 5.47 -2.37 -10.50
CA GLY A 43 4.79 -3.66 -10.52
C GLY A 43 3.26 -3.54 -10.60
N PRO A 44 2.62 -2.81 -9.68
CA PRO A 44 1.19 -2.51 -9.72
C PRO A 44 0.73 -1.87 -11.04
N LEU A 45 1.53 -0.96 -11.60
CA LEU A 45 1.22 -0.30 -12.87
C LEU A 45 1.18 -1.29 -14.04
N VAL A 46 2.14 -2.22 -14.08
CA VAL A 46 2.15 -3.30 -15.09
C VAL A 46 0.90 -4.17 -14.95
N VAL A 47 0.54 -4.58 -13.73
CA VAL A 47 -0.66 -5.39 -13.52
C VAL A 47 -1.94 -4.63 -13.86
N TRP A 48 -2.00 -3.32 -13.60
CA TRP A 48 -3.11 -2.48 -14.00
C TRP A 48 -3.28 -2.42 -15.52
N LEU A 49 -2.17 -2.32 -16.27
CA LEU A 49 -2.21 -2.34 -17.74
C LEU A 49 -2.72 -3.68 -18.27
N LEU A 50 -2.28 -4.80 -17.69
CA LEU A 50 -2.72 -6.15 -18.06
C LEU A 50 -4.22 -6.38 -17.77
N THR A 51 -4.73 -5.78 -16.70
CA THR A 51 -6.14 -5.93 -16.27
C THR A 51 -7.07 -4.86 -16.86
N LYS A 52 -6.52 -3.86 -17.56
CA LYS A 52 -7.24 -2.65 -18.00
C LYS A 52 -8.55 -2.92 -18.76
N ASN A 53 -8.52 -3.90 -19.66
CA ASN A 53 -9.64 -4.22 -20.57
C ASN A 53 -10.27 -5.59 -20.29
N THR A 54 -9.74 -6.35 -19.34
CA THR A 54 -10.07 -7.78 -19.14
C THR A 54 -10.87 -8.02 -17.86
N ASP A 55 -10.49 -7.38 -16.76
CA ASP A 55 -11.10 -7.63 -15.46
C ASP A 55 -11.28 -6.32 -14.67
N PRO A 56 -12.52 -5.80 -14.58
CA PRO A 56 -12.79 -4.58 -13.84
C PRO A 56 -12.45 -4.63 -12.35
N TRP A 57 -12.53 -5.81 -11.72
CA TRP A 57 -12.24 -5.99 -10.30
C TRP A 57 -10.73 -6.10 -10.06
N ALA A 58 -10.01 -6.95 -10.79
CA ALA A 58 -8.55 -7.03 -10.64
C ALA A 58 -7.86 -5.69 -11.02
N ARG A 59 -8.43 -4.97 -11.99
CA ARG A 59 -8.01 -3.61 -12.35
C ARG A 59 -8.17 -2.61 -11.20
N SER A 60 -9.25 -2.68 -10.43
CA SER A 60 -9.44 -1.79 -9.29
C SER A 60 -8.42 -2.07 -8.19
N GLN A 61 -8.11 -3.35 -7.93
CA GLN A 61 -7.07 -3.75 -6.97
C GLN A 61 -5.68 -3.28 -7.41
N ALA A 62 -5.34 -3.41 -8.69
CA ALA A 62 -4.07 -2.95 -9.23
C ALA A 62 -3.94 -1.41 -9.21
N ALA A 63 -5.01 -0.68 -9.51
CA ALA A 63 -5.06 0.78 -9.37
C ALA A 63 -4.86 1.19 -7.90
N GLY A 64 -5.49 0.44 -6.99
CA GLY A 64 -5.23 0.41 -5.56
C GLY A 64 -3.74 0.34 -5.25
N ALA A 65 -3.13 -0.79 -5.53
CA ALA A 65 -1.71 -0.99 -5.26
C ALA A 65 -0.84 0.15 -5.83
N PHE A 66 -1.12 0.62 -7.05
CA PHE A 66 -0.37 1.71 -7.67
C PHE A 66 -0.46 3.05 -6.90
N ASN A 67 -1.67 3.55 -6.60
CA ASN A 67 -1.80 4.89 -5.99
C ASN A 67 -1.21 4.92 -4.56
N PHE A 68 -1.27 3.80 -3.82
CA PHE A 68 -0.67 3.72 -2.49
C PHE A 68 0.85 3.84 -2.59
N ASN A 69 1.44 3.05 -3.49
CA ASN A 69 2.87 3.08 -3.75
C ASN A 69 3.36 4.44 -4.22
N LEU A 70 2.61 5.10 -5.11
CA LEU A 70 2.93 6.44 -5.57
C LEU A 70 2.85 7.48 -4.44
N THR A 71 1.86 7.37 -3.56
CA THR A 71 1.76 8.25 -2.38
C THR A 71 2.97 8.07 -1.46
N MET A 72 3.30 6.82 -1.13
CA MET A 72 4.46 6.52 -0.28
C MET A 72 5.76 6.99 -0.92
N TRP A 73 5.88 6.87 -2.25
CA TRP A 73 7.01 7.40 -3.01
C TRP A 73 7.14 8.92 -2.87
N ILE A 74 6.04 9.68 -3.02
CA ILE A 74 6.03 11.14 -2.84
C ILE A 74 6.40 11.51 -1.40
N LEU A 75 5.83 10.83 -0.40
CA LEU A 75 6.17 11.07 1.01
C LEU A 75 7.63 10.77 1.31
N ASN A 76 8.18 9.70 0.72
CA ASN A 76 9.59 9.36 0.83
C ASN A 76 10.45 10.46 0.18
N ALA A 77 10.11 10.92 -1.02
CA ALA A 77 10.81 12.02 -1.69
C ALA A 77 10.77 13.33 -0.87
N ILE A 78 9.63 13.67 -0.28
CA ILE A 78 9.50 14.82 0.63
C ILE A 78 10.34 14.62 1.90
N ALA A 79 10.36 13.42 2.48
CA ALA A 79 11.18 13.11 3.64
C ALA A 79 12.68 13.22 3.32
N TRP A 80 13.12 12.75 2.16
CA TRP A 80 14.50 12.94 1.70
C TRP A 80 14.83 14.41 1.44
N ALA A 81 13.91 15.17 0.84
CA ALA A 81 14.08 16.60 0.63
C ALA A 81 14.12 17.38 1.96
N SER A 82 13.28 17.02 2.93
CA SER A 82 13.26 17.64 4.26
C SER A 82 14.49 17.26 5.08
N ILE A 83 14.94 16.01 5.02
CA ILE A 83 16.24 15.57 5.55
C ILE A 83 17.36 16.44 4.95
N THR A 84 17.40 16.61 3.63
CA THR A 84 18.44 17.42 2.97
C THR A 84 18.37 18.90 3.38
N LEU A 85 17.16 19.45 3.60
CA LEU A 85 16.94 20.83 4.06
C LEU A 85 17.20 21.04 5.56
N TRP A 86 16.99 20.02 6.40
CA TRP A 86 17.10 20.11 7.88
C TRP A 86 18.45 19.64 8.43
N PHE A 87 19.27 18.93 7.64
CA PHE A 87 20.62 18.52 8.06
C PHE A 87 21.64 19.68 8.15
N LEU A 88 21.23 20.94 7.96
CA LEU A 88 22.07 22.10 8.21
C LEU A 88 22.10 22.54 9.69
N VAL A 89 21.11 22.20 10.54
CA VAL A 89 21.10 22.60 11.96
C VAL A 89 20.24 21.65 12.84
N ILE A 90 20.83 20.58 13.42
CA ILE A 90 20.47 19.85 14.68
C ILE A 90 18.96 19.74 15.05
N PRO A 91 18.35 18.52 15.11
CA PRO A 91 18.41 17.70 16.33
C PRO A 91 18.28 16.17 16.10
N ILE A 92 19.42 15.47 15.95
CA ILE A 92 19.52 14.01 15.79
C ILE A 92 18.81 13.22 16.90
N PHE A 93 18.85 13.71 18.15
CA PHE A 93 18.24 13.01 19.28
C PHE A 93 16.71 12.92 19.21
N ILE A 94 16.04 13.99 18.74
CA ILE A 94 14.58 14.00 18.62
C ILE A 94 14.14 13.08 17.47
N SER A 95 14.89 13.09 16.37
CA SER A 95 14.62 12.23 15.21
C SER A 95 14.77 10.75 15.53
N VAL A 96 15.81 10.36 16.29
CA VAL A 96 16.03 8.97 16.70
C VAL A 96 14.92 8.47 17.62
N ILE A 97 14.49 9.28 18.60
CA ILE A 97 13.39 8.91 19.51
C ILE A 97 12.08 8.73 18.72
N LEU A 98 11.77 9.65 17.81
CA LEU A 98 10.59 9.54 16.95
C LEU A 98 10.64 8.28 16.07
N TRP A 99 11.79 7.95 15.49
CA TRP A 99 11.97 6.73 14.69
C TRP A 99 11.70 5.45 15.49
N VAL A 100 12.21 5.36 16.71
CA VAL A 100 11.99 4.20 17.58
C VAL A 100 10.50 4.05 17.93
N VAL A 101 9.82 5.15 18.27
CA VAL A 101 8.39 5.13 18.61
C VAL A 101 7.53 4.69 17.42
N VAL A 102 7.81 5.24 16.23
CA VAL A 102 7.11 4.87 15.00
C VAL A 102 7.35 3.39 14.67
N PHE A 103 8.60 2.93 14.77
CA PHE A 103 8.96 1.54 14.48
C PHE A 103 8.20 0.55 15.39
N VAL A 104 8.16 0.80 16.69
CA VAL A 104 7.43 -0.04 17.65
C VAL A 104 5.92 -0.07 17.34
N MET A 105 5.33 1.08 17.03
CA MET A 105 3.91 1.19 16.69
C MET A 105 3.55 0.43 15.41
N VAL A 106 4.39 0.53 14.38
CA VAL A 106 4.21 -0.22 13.13
C VAL A 106 4.29 -1.72 13.38
N LEU A 107 5.31 -2.17 14.13
CA LEU A 107 5.50 -3.58 14.46
C LEU A 107 4.28 -4.15 15.19
N TRP A 108 3.79 -3.42 16.19
CA TRP A 108 2.63 -3.82 16.98
C TRP A 108 1.34 -3.87 16.16
N CYS A 109 1.08 -2.87 15.32
CA CYS A 109 -0.10 -2.86 14.46
C CYS A 109 -0.06 -3.99 13.43
N HIS A 110 1.11 -4.28 12.84
CA HIS A 110 1.26 -5.39 11.90
C HIS A 110 1.05 -6.75 12.56
N ILE A 111 1.60 -6.98 13.76
CA ILE A 111 1.37 -8.23 14.51
C ILE A 111 -0.12 -8.40 14.81
N LYS A 112 -0.80 -7.35 15.30
CA LYS A 112 -2.25 -7.39 15.55
C LYS A 112 -3.06 -7.64 14.29
N ALA A 113 -2.72 -6.98 13.19
CA ALA A 113 -3.39 -7.17 11.92
C ALA A 113 -3.20 -8.60 11.40
N ALA A 114 -1.99 -9.15 11.48
CA ALA A 114 -1.68 -10.52 11.06
C ALA A 114 -2.46 -11.55 11.87
N VAL A 115 -2.51 -11.39 13.20
CA VAL A 115 -3.29 -12.28 14.10
C VAL A 115 -4.80 -12.16 13.85
N ARG A 116 -5.32 -10.95 13.58
CA ARG A 116 -6.75 -10.79 13.26
C ARG A 116 -7.09 -11.36 11.89
N ALA A 117 -6.25 -11.13 10.89
CA ALA A 117 -6.41 -11.68 9.55
C ALA A 117 -6.34 -13.22 9.57
N SER A 118 -5.45 -13.84 10.35
CA SER A 118 -5.38 -15.30 10.50
C SER A 118 -6.65 -15.89 11.13
N SER A 119 -7.40 -15.08 11.89
CA SER A 119 -8.71 -15.43 12.44
C SER A 119 -9.90 -14.99 11.57
N GLY A 120 -9.67 -14.54 10.34
CA GLY A 120 -10.72 -14.09 9.40
C GLY A 120 -11.42 -12.80 9.80
N ARG A 121 -10.83 -11.99 10.69
CA ARG A 121 -11.39 -10.72 11.15
C ARG A 121 -10.65 -9.55 10.52
N ASP A 122 -11.40 -8.54 10.11
CA ASP A 122 -10.83 -7.30 9.60
C ASP A 122 -10.12 -6.50 10.70
N TYR A 123 -8.96 -5.92 10.35
CA TYR A 123 -8.23 -4.99 11.20
C TYR A 123 -8.02 -3.68 10.43
N ARG A 124 -8.65 -2.61 10.89
CA ARG A 124 -8.40 -1.26 10.38
C ARG A 124 -7.23 -0.64 11.13
N TYR A 125 -6.22 -0.21 10.38
CA TYR A 125 -5.08 0.47 10.98
C TYR A 125 -5.51 1.83 11.54
N PRO A 126 -5.12 2.15 12.78
CA PRO A 126 -5.28 3.50 13.28
C PRO A 126 -4.48 4.48 12.40
N TRP A 127 -5.08 5.62 12.07
CA TRP A 127 -4.50 6.68 11.23
C TRP A 127 -4.24 6.33 9.76
N GLN A 128 -4.95 5.35 9.20
CA GLN A 128 -4.95 5.11 7.75
C GLN A 128 -5.56 6.31 7.00
N LEU A 129 -4.87 6.83 5.98
CA LEU A 129 -5.42 7.77 5.00
C LEU A 129 -6.03 6.97 3.83
N PRO A 130 -7.36 6.98 3.64
CA PRO A 130 -8.02 6.21 2.59
C PRO A 130 -7.88 6.92 1.24
N ILE A 131 -6.71 6.76 0.61
CA ILE A 131 -6.40 7.32 -0.71
C ILE A 131 -7.01 6.47 -1.83
N LEU A 132 -7.35 5.22 -1.52
CA LEU A 132 -7.91 4.26 -2.45
C LEU A 132 -9.19 3.68 -1.91
N ARG A 133 -10.18 3.63 -2.80
CA ARG A 133 -11.45 2.93 -2.64
C ARG A 133 -11.52 1.80 -3.64
#